data_AF-A0A8H4PQ19-F1
#
_entry.id   AF-A0A8H4PQ19-F1
#
_cell.length_a   1.000
_cell.length_b   1.000
_cell.length_c   1.000
_cell.angle_alpha   90.00
_cell.angle_beta   90.00
_cell.angle_gamma   90.00
#
_symmetry.space_group_name_H-M   'P 1'
#
loop_
_entity.id
_entity.type
_entity.pdbx_description
1 polymer ?
#
loop_
_entity_poly.entity_id
_entity_poly.type
_entity_poly.pdbx_seq_one_letter_code
_entity_poly.pdbx_strand_id
1 'polypeptide(L)'
;MELERSEDILIVTHQAVLRCIYAYFMKKDQAKSPWMNVPLHTLIKLTPRAYGTEEVRYEANIPAVSTWRGKGSTAQHENPTPDNL
;
A
#
# COMPACT_ATOMS: atom_id res chain seq x y z
N MET A 1 -13.57 2.51 13.21
CA MET A 1 -13.60 1.13 12.66
C MET A 1 -12.91 0.18 13.62
N GLU A 2 -13.13 -1.15 13.56
CA GLU A 2 -12.41 -2.12 14.41
C GLU A 2 -10.88 -2.02 14.27
N LEU A 3 -10.42 -1.62 13.08
CA LEU A 3 -9.02 -1.30 12.77
C LEU A 3 -8.42 -0.19 13.65
N GLU A 4 -9.23 0.71 14.18
CA GLU A 4 -8.79 1.83 15.04
C GLU A 4 -8.94 1.49 16.52
N ARG A 5 -9.67 0.42 16.84
CA ARG A 5 -9.93 -0.03 18.22
C ARG A 5 -8.95 -1.12 18.66
N SER A 6 -8.35 -1.80 17.69
CA SER A 6 -7.35 -2.84 17.93
C SER A 6 -5.96 -2.21 18.03
N GLU A 7 -5.08 -2.78 18.87
CA GLU A 7 -3.69 -2.32 19.02
C GLU A 7 -2.83 -2.81 17.85
N ASP A 8 -2.18 -3.97 17.99
CA ASP A 8 -1.36 -4.57 16.95
C ASP A 8 -2.18 -5.55 16.10
N ILE A 9 -2.30 -5.26 14.80
CA ILE A 9 -3.04 -6.09 13.84
C ILE A 9 -2.18 -6.43 12.62
N LEU A 10 -2.31 -7.66 12.13
CA LEU A 10 -1.74 -8.12 10.87
C LEU A 10 -2.87 -8.39 9.88
N ILE A 11 -2.85 -7.70 8.73
CA ILE A 11 -3.85 -7.86 7.67
C ILE A 11 -3.18 -8.52 6.46
N VAL A 12 -3.63 -9.72 6.11
CA VAL A 12 -3.22 -10.43 4.89
C VAL A 12 -4.42 -10.48 3.95
N THR A 13 -4.32 -9.79 2.82
CA THR A 13 -5.40 -9.70 1.83
C THR A 13 -4.83 -9.36 0.45
N HIS A 14 -5.67 -8.83 -0.44
CA HIS A 14 -5.41 -8.59 -1.86
C HIS A 14 -5.05 -7.11 -2.10
N GLN A 15 -4.38 -6.82 -3.22
CA GLN A 15 -3.88 -5.47 -3.53
C GLN A 15 -4.94 -4.37 -3.50
N ALA A 16 -6.12 -4.59 -4.06
CA ALA A 16 -7.17 -3.57 -4.10
C ALA A 16 -7.66 -3.19 -2.69
N VAL A 17 -7.81 -4.18 -1.80
CA VAL A 17 -8.24 -3.96 -0.42
C VAL A 17 -7.13 -3.26 0.37
N LEU A 18 -5.87 -3.69 0.20
CA LEU A 18 -4.72 -3.04 0.83
C LEU A 18 -4.58 -1.58 0.41
N ARG A 19 -4.83 -1.25 -0.87
CA ARG A 19 -4.85 0.14 -1.35
C ARG A 19 -5.88 0.98 -0.59
N CYS A 20 -7.11 0.49 -0.41
CA CYS A 20 -8.12 1.21 0.35
C CYS A 20 -7.71 1.47 1.81
N ILE A 21 -7.19 0.44 2.49
CA ILE A 21 -6.74 0.54 3.88
C ILE A 21 -5.55 1.50 4.01
N TYR A 22 -4.59 1.39 3.10
CA TYR A 22 -3.42 2.26 3.07
C TYR A 22 -3.80 3.72 2.83
N ALA A 23 -4.70 4.00 1.87
CA ALA A 23 -5.16 5.36 1.57
C ALA A 23 -5.81 6.01 2.79
N TYR A 24 -6.59 5.23 3.54
CA TYR A 24 -7.25 5.66 4.77
C TYR A 24 -6.23 6.13 5.82
N PHE A 25 -5.27 5.27 6.18
CA PHE A 25 -4.27 5.60 7.20
C PHE A 25 -3.28 6.68 6.76
N MET A 26 -2.97 6.75 5.47
CA MET A 26 -2.05 7.73 4.89
C MET A 26 -2.70 9.04 4.50
N LYS A 27 -4.01 9.21 4.75
CA LYS A 27 -4.80 10.39 4.37
C LYS A 27 -4.63 10.75 2.89
N LYS A 28 -4.55 9.74 2.03
CA LYS A 28 -4.46 9.94 0.57
C LYS A 28 -5.86 10.14 -0.01
N ASP A 29 -5.94 10.91 -1.08
CA ASP A 29 -7.18 11.12 -1.82
C ASP A 29 -7.72 9.79 -2.39
N GLN A 30 -9.03 9.59 -2.31
CA GLN A 30 -9.71 8.40 -2.84
C GLN A 30 -9.48 8.21 -4.34
N ALA A 31 -9.33 9.28 -5.13
CA ALA A 31 -9.02 9.21 -6.55
C ALA A 31 -7.63 8.62 -6.83
N LYS A 32 -6.71 8.69 -5.85
CA LYS A 32 -5.36 8.11 -5.92
C LYS A 32 -5.33 6.67 -5.45
N SER A 33 -6.24 6.28 -4.56
CA SER A 33 -6.27 4.95 -3.93
C SER A 33 -6.09 3.78 -4.92
N PRO A 34 -6.80 3.72 -6.06
CA PRO A 34 -6.68 2.61 -7.01
C PRO A 34 -5.28 2.45 -7.62
N TRP A 35 -4.48 3.51 -7.62
CA TRP A 35 -3.21 3.60 -8.34
C TRP A 35 -2.00 3.52 -7.42
N MET A 36 -2.19 3.35 -6.11
CA MET A 36 -1.07 3.31 -5.17
C MET A 36 -0.29 1.99 -5.28
N ASN A 37 1.02 2.09 -5.10
CA ASN A 37 1.88 0.93 -5.14
C ASN A 37 1.82 0.12 -3.83
N VAL A 38 1.34 -1.11 -3.94
CA VAL A 38 1.38 -2.13 -2.89
C VAL A 38 2.09 -3.35 -3.48
N PRO A 39 3.43 -3.46 -3.28
CA PRO A 39 4.24 -4.53 -3.83
C PRO A 39 3.94 -5.87 -3.15
N LEU A 40 4.14 -6.97 -3.89
CA LEU A 40 4.07 -8.31 -3.35
C LEU A 40 5.29 -8.58 -2.46
N HIS A 41 5.14 -9.49 -1.50
CA HIS A 41 6.21 -9.93 -0.59
C HIS A 41 6.88 -8.79 0.20
N THR A 42 6.13 -7.74 0.48
CA THR A 42 6.56 -6.60 1.31
C THR A 42 5.60 -6.42 2.46
N LEU A 43 6.11 -6.42 3.69
CA LEU A 43 5.35 -6.02 4.87
C LEU A 43 5.37 -4.49 4.97
N ILE A 44 4.20 -3.87 4.96
CA ILE A 44 4.03 -2.43 5.16
C ILE A 44 3.56 -2.21 6.59
N LYS A 45 4.46 -1.75 7.47
CA LYS A 45 4.13 -1.37 8.85
C LYS A 45 3.68 0.08 8.86
N LEU A 46 2.45 0.30 9.30
CA LEU A 46 1.88 1.63 9.51
C LEU A 46 1.81 1.90 11.02
N THR A 47 2.41 3.01 11.46
CA THR A 47 2.35 3.45 12.86
C THR A 47 1.64 4.79 12.92
N PRO A 48 0.32 4.83 13.24
CA PRO A 48 -0.42 6.07 13.39
C PRO A 48 0.15 6.94 14.52
N ARG A 49 0.38 8.22 14.25
CA ARG A 49 0.84 9.24 15.21
C ARG A 49 -0.05 10.48 15.13
N ALA A 50 0.11 11.41 16.07
CA ALA A 50 -0.72 12.61 16.16
C ALA A 50 -0.75 13.47 14.87
N TYR A 51 0.38 13.55 14.14
CA TYR A 51 0.52 14.41 12.96
C TYR A 51 0.61 13.65 11.63
N GLY A 52 0.36 12.35 11.63
CA GLY A 52 0.48 11.52 10.43
C GLY A 52 0.72 10.05 10.75
N THR A 53 0.91 9.25 9.73
CA THR A 53 1.20 7.83 9.86
C THR A 53 2.62 7.58 9.39
N GLU A 54 3.44 6.97 10.24
CA GLU A 54 4.79 6.55 9.87
C GLU A 54 4.72 5.23 9.10
N GLU A 55 5.49 5.16 8.02
CA GLU A 55 5.56 4.01 7.13
C GLU A 55 6.93 3.37 7.19
N VAL A 56 6.95 2.05 7.37
CA VAL A 56 8.18 1.26 7.20
C VAL A 56 7.85 0.05 6.34
N ARG A 57 8.64 -0.16 5.28
CA ARG A 57 8.52 -1.33 4.39
C ARG A 57 9.63 -2.32 4.69
N TYR A 58 9.26 -3.59 4.83
CA TYR A 58 10.19 -4.70 4.98
C TYR A 58 10.00 -5.67 3.81
N GLU A 59 11.00 -5.75 2.94
CA GLU A 59 10.99 -6.72 1.83
C GLU A 59 11.40 -8.10 2.34
N ALA A 60 10.64 -9.14 1.97
CA ALA A 60 10.91 -10.51 2.38
C ALA A 60 12.07 -11.16 1.59
N ASN A 61 12.69 -10.46 0.64
CA ASN A 61 13.71 -10.97 -0.28
C ASN A 61 13.26 -12.21 -1.07
N ILE A 62 11.96 -12.30 -1.39
CA ILE A 62 11.39 -13.36 -2.23
C ILE A 62 10.95 -12.73 -3.55
N PRO A 63 11.47 -13.19 -4.70
CA PRO A 63 11.13 -12.61 -6.00
C PRO A 63 9.62 -12.73 -6.28
N ALA A 64 9.05 -11.68 -6.85
CA ALA A 64 7.64 -11.63 -7.24
C ALA A 64 7.49 -10.80 -8.52
N VAL A 65 6.42 -11.07 -9.28
CA VAL A 65 6.05 -10.22 -10.41
C VAL A 65 5.49 -8.88 -9.89
N SER A 66 5.77 -7.77 -10.58
CA SER A 66 5.06 -6.52 -10.32
C SER A 66 3.65 -6.63 -10.88
N THR A 67 2.64 -6.41 -10.05
CA THR A 67 1.23 -6.35 -10.47
C THR A 67 0.66 -4.93 -10.43
N TRP A 68 1.51 -3.93 -10.17
CA TRP A 68 1.14 -2.53 -10.24
C TRP A 68 0.99 -2.06 -11.69
N ARG A 69 0.04 -1.14 -11.93
CA ARG A 69 -0.21 -0.53 -13.24
C ARG A 69 -0.55 0.94 -13.06
N GLY A 70 0.11 1.81 -13.83
CA GLY A 70 -0.15 3.24 -13.83
C GLY A 70 -1.50 3.59 -14.45
N LYS A 71 -2.03 4.77 -14.10
CA LYS A 71 -3.27 5.26 -14.70
C LYS A 71 -3.05 5.54 -16.18
N GLY A 72 -3.74 4.80 -17.04
CA GLY A 72 -3.61 4.91 -18.50
C GLY A 72 -2.41 4.16 -19.09
N SER A 73 -1.71 3.33 -18.31
CA SER A 73 -0.65 2.48 -18.84
C SER A 73 -1.26 1.31 -19.63
N THR A 74 -0.51 0.81 -20.63
CA THR A 74 -0.84 -0.47 -21.27
C THR A 74 -0.68 -1.61 -20.26
N ALA A 75 -1.28 -2.77 -20.52
CA ALA A 75 -1.23 -3.93 -19.63
C ALA A 75 0.16 -4.63 -19.60
N GLN A 76 1.22 -3.87 -19.37
CA GLN A 76 2.60 -4.30 -19.21
C GLN A 76 2.98 -4.36 -17.71
N HIS A 77 3.86 -5.28 -17.32
CA HIS A 77 4.38 -5.34 -15.95
C HIS A 77 5.38 -4.18 -15.75
N GLU A 78 4.96 -3.14 -15.04
CA GLU A 78 5.76 -1.94 -14.81
C GLU A 78 6.20 -1.85 -13.35
N ASN A 79 7.40 -1.30 -13.12
CA ASN A 79 7.84 -0.91 -11.79
C ASN A 79 7.39 0.53 -11.49
N PRO A 80 6.98 0.84 -10.25
CA PRO A 80 6.55 2.20 -9.88
C PRO A 80 7.72 3.17 -9.98
N THR A 81 7.46 4.36 -10.52
CA THR A 81 8.42 5.49 -10.55
C THR A 81 8.44 6.22 -9.20
N PRO A 82 9.49 7.03 -8.90
CA PRO A 82 9.58 7.77 -7.63
C PRO A 82 8.37 8.64 -7.31
N ASP A 83 7.69 9.18 -8.33
CA ASP A 83 6.48 9.99 -8.18
C ASP A 83 5.24 9.18 -7.75
N ASN A 84 5.29 7.85 -7.87
CA ASN A 84 4.22 6.90 -7.59
C ASN A 84 4.56 5.90 -6.46
N LEU A 85 5.67 6.12 -5.75
CA LEU A 85 6.05 5.36 -4.55
C LEU A 85 5.16 5.72 -3.34
#